data_AF-A0AAB0A7A7-F1
#
_entry.id   AF-A0AAB0A7A7-F1
#
_cell.length_a   1.000
_cell.length_b   1.000
_cell.length_c   1.000
_cell.angle_alpha   90.00
_cell.angle_beta   90.00
_cell.angle_gamma   90.00
#
_symmetry.space_group_name_H-M   'P 1'
#
loop_
_entity.id
_entity.type
_entity.pdbx_description
1 polymer ?
#
loop_
_entity_poly.entity_id
_entity_poly.type
_entity_poly.pdbx_seq_one_letter_code
_entity_poly.pdbx_strand_id
1 'polypeptide(L)' 'MLLSGGPKSKRHLQCLFCGIEFPDQTLYFLHKGCHSESNPWKCNICGEQMCNVYEFNSHLLSKSHQ' A
#
# COMPACT_ATOMS: atom_id res chain seq x y z
N MET A 1 4.04 -26.52 33.39
CA MET A 1 4.32 -26.39 31.94
C MET A 1 3.94 -24.97 31.53
N LEU A 2 4.91 -24.07 31.41
CA LEU A 2 4.66 -22.67 31.04
C LEU A 2 4.74 -22.54 29.51
N LEU A 3 3.59 -22.57 28.83
CA LEU A 3 3.50 -22.15 27.44
C LEU A 3 3.35 -20.63 27.42
N SER A 4 4.46 -19.92 27.58
CA SER A 4 4.55 -18.47 27.33
C SER A 4 4.53 -18.20 25.83
N GLY A 5 3.44 -18.56 25.16
CA GLY A 5 3.15 -18.15 23.80
C GLY A 5 2.47 -16.79 23.82
N GLY A 6 3.24 -15.71 24.04
CA GLY A 6 2.73 -14.37 23.83
C GLY A 6 2.25 -14.22 22.37
N PRO A 7 1.21 -13.41 22.10
CA PRO A 7 0.72 -13.22 20.74
C PRO A 7 1.89 -12.75 19.87
N LYS A 8 2.24 -13.53 18.85
CA LYS A 8 3.21 -13.09 17.83
C LYS A 8 2.57 -11.87 17.15
N SER A 9 3.03 -10.66 17.47
CA SER A 9 2.70 -9.49 16.66
C SER A 9 3.03 -9.82 15.23
N LYS A 10 2.02 -9.91 14.37
CA LYS A 10 2.23 -10.02 12.92
C LYS A 10 3.07 -8.81 12.53
N ARG A 11 4.23 -9.05 11.94
CA ARG A 11 5.07 -7.97 11.43
C ARG A 11 4.34 -7.36 10.23
N HIS A 12 3.78 -6.18 10.42
CA HIS A 12 3.17 -5.43 9.33
C HIS A 12 4.24 -5.01 8.32
N LEU A 13 3.84 -4.89 7.06
CA LEU A 13 4.68 -4.39 5.99
C LEU A 13 4.25 -2.97 5.65
N GLN A 14 5.18 -2.03 5.74
CA GLN A 14 4.92 -0.63 5.47
C GLN A 14 5.34 -0.26 4.04
N CYS A 15 4.46 0.40 3.30
CA CYS A 15 4.83 1.02 2.03
C CYS A 15 5.77 2.20 2.28
N LEU A 16 6.97 2.17 1.69
CA LEU A 16 7.97 3.23 1.86
C LEU A 16 7.58 4.55 1.17
N PHE A 17 6.59 4.51 0.27
CA PHE A 17 6.12 5.68 -0.45
C PHE A 17 5.05 6.47 0.31
N CYS A 18 4.07 5.77 0.90
CA CYS A 18 2.90 6.39 1.50
C CYS A 18 2.72 6.08 2.99
N GLY A 19 3.57 5.23 3.57
CA GLY A 19 3.54 4.89 4.99
C GLY A 19 2.41 3.96 5.41
N ILE A 20 1.55 3.50 4.49
CA ILE A 20 0.44 2.59 4.78
C ILE A 20 0.99 1.22 5.19
N GLU A 21 0.43 0.66 6.26
CA GLU A 21 0.79 -0.65 6.80
C GLU A 21 -0.18 -1.74 6.32
N PHE A 22 0.38 -2.91 5.99
CA PHE A 22 -0.36 -4.08 5.52
C PHE A 22 -0.11 -5.28 6.46
N PRO A 23 -1.13 -6.10 6.73
CA PRO A 23 -1.02 -7.25 7.64
C PRO A 23 -0.29 -8.45 7.00
N ASP A 24 -0.12 -8.46 5.69
CA ASP A 24 0.54 -9.53 4.94
C ASP A 24 1.20 -9.02 3.65
N GLN A 25 2.01 -9.90 3.06
CA GLN A 25 2.84 -9.64 1.88
C GLN A 25 2.05 -9.53 0.59
N THR A 26 0.92 -10.24 0.46
CA THR A 26 0.09 -10.20 -0.75
C THR A 26 -0.54 -8.83 -0.91
N LEU A 27 -1.17 -8.31 0.15
CA LEU A 27 -1.77 -6.98 0.13
C LEU A 27 -0.73 -5.88 -0.10
N TYR A 28 0.44 -6.01 0.54
CA TYR A 28 1.56 -5.09 0.35
C TYR A 28 2.01 -5.01 -1.12
N PHE A 29 2.20 -6.15 -1.80
CA PHE A 29 2.63 -6.15 -3.20
C PHE A 29 1.56 -5.67 -4.16
N LEU A 30 0.29 -6.01 -3.93
CA LEU A 30 -0.83 -5.49 -4.71
C LEU A 30 -0.87 -3.96 -4.65
N HIS A 31 -0.78 -3.40 -3.44
CA HIS A 31 -0.71 -1.95 -3.25
C HIS A 31 0.53 -1.33 -3.92
N LYS A 32 1.71 -1.93 -3.71
CA LYS A 32 2.96 -1.43 -4.32
C LYS A 32 2.86 -1.35 -5.84
N GLY A 33 2.15 -2.29 -6.48
CA GLY A 33 1.91 -2.29 -7.92
C GLY A 33 1.04 -1.14 -8.44
N CYS A 34 0.30 -0.44 -7.58
CA CYS A 34 -0.46 0.74 -7.95
C CYS A 34 0.43 1.98 -8.17
N HIS A 35 1.58 2.02 -7.52
CA HIS A 35 2.57 3.09 -7.69
C HIS A 35 3.43 2.83 -8.93
N SER A 36 3.74 3.89 -9.68
CA SER A 36 4.79 3.80 -10.70
C SER A 36 6.16 3.64 -10.03
N GLU A 37 7.06 2.87 -10.65
CA GLU A 37 8.44 2.73 -10.20
C GLU A 37 9.21 4.07 -10.17
N SER A 38 8.81 5.02 -11.01
CA SER A 38 9.48 6.31 -11.18
C SER A 38 8.97 7.39 -10.23
N ASN A 39 7.72 7.27 -9.76
CA ASN A 39 7.08 8.30 -8.94
C ASN A 39 5.97 7.68 -8.08
N PRO A 40 6.04 7.84 -6.74
CA PRO A 40 5.04 7.31 -5.83
C PRO A 40 3.63 7.90 -6.02
N TRP A 41 3.49 9.08 -6.62
CA TRP A 41 2.19 9.71 -6.84
C TRP A 41 1.69 9.57 -8.28
N LYS A 42 2.40 8.79 -9.11
CA LYS A 42 1.95 8.44 -10.45
C LYS A 42 1.26 7.09 -10.43
N CYS A 43 0.01 7.05 -10.85
CA CYS A 43 -0.76 5.82 -10.98
C CYS A 43 -0.14 4.94 -12.06
N ASN A 44 0.18 3.69 -11.71
CA ASN A 44 0.74 2.72 -12.65
C ASN A 44 -0.31 2.15 -13.64
N ILE A 45 -1.60 2.40 -13.37
CA ILE A 45 -2.72 1.90 -14.21
C ILE A 45 -3.00 2.87 -15.37
N CYS A 46 -3.19 4.16 -15.08
CA CYS A 46 -3.53 5.18 -16.09
C CYS A 46 -2.42 6.19 -16.39
N GLY A 47 -1.35 6.23 -15.57
CA GLY A 47 -0.25 7.17 -15.73
C GLY A 47 -0.51 8.57 -15.18
N GLU A 48 -1.68 8.85 -14.61
CA GLU A 48 -2.01 10.14 -13.99
C GLU A 48 -1.10 10.39 -12.77
N GLN A 49 -0.58 11.61 -12.69
CA GLN A 49 0.29 12.02 -11.59
C GLN A 49 -0.47 12.97 -10.68
N MET A 50 -0.41 12.69 -9.38
CA MET A 50 -1.00 13.52 -8.32
C MET A 50 0.08 14.16 -7.46
N CYS A 51 -0.31 15.12 -6.64
CA CYS A 51 0.61 15.91 -5.85
C CYS A 51 0.95 15.28 -4.49
N ASN A 52 0.08 14.39 -3.97
CA ASN A 52 0.23 13.83 -2.63
C ASN A 52 -0.53 12.49 -2.44
N VAL A 53 -0.37 11.93 -1.25
CA VAL A 53 -0.97 10.65 -0.83
C VAL A 53 -2.50 10.65 -0.78
N TYR A 54 -3.12 11.78 -0.43
CA TYR A 54 -4.58 11.86 -0.31
C TYR A 54 -5.24 11.83 -1.67
N GLU A 55 -4.71 12.62 -2.62
CA GLU A 55 -5.14 12.58 -4.01
C GLU A 55 -4.93 11.18 -4.60
N PHE A 56 -3.75 10.59 -4.37
CA PHE A 56 -3.43 9.25 -4.87
C PHE A 56 -4.38 8.17 -4.36
N ASN A 57 -4.64 8.14 -3.07
CA ASN A 57 -5.58 7.17 -2.51
C ASN A 57 -7.02 7.44 -2.99
N SER A 58 -7.45 8.69 -3.09
CA SER A 58 -8.77 9.03 -3.61
C SER A 58 -8.95 8.56 -5.06
N HIS A 59 -7.90 8.70 -5.89
CA HIS A 59 -7.89 8.23 -7.27
C HIS A 59 -7.94 6.69 -7.38
N LEU A 60 -7.25 5.96 -6.50
CA LEU A 60 -7.33 4.49 -6.50
C LEU A 60 -8.68 3.96 -5.99
N LEU A 61 -9.31 4.69 -5.06
CA LEU A 61 -10.63 4.35 -4.54
C LEU A 61 -11.76 4.73 -5.49
N SER A 62 -11.52 5.68 -6.42
CA SER A 62 -12.51 6.04 -7.42
C SER A 62 -12.74 4.87 -8.39
N LYS A 63 -13.94 4.81 -8.94
CA LYS A 63 -14.32 3.80 -9.95
C LYS A 63 -13.71 4.10 -11.34
N SER A 64 -12.65 4.90 -11.40
CA SER A 64 -12.04 5.38 -12.65
C SER A 64 -11.29 4.30 -13.43
N HIS A 65 -10.96 3.18 -12.79
CA HIS A 65 -10.22 2.04 -13.39
C HIS A 65 -11.07 0.78 -13.53
N GLN A 66 -12.40 0.94 -13.66
CA GLN A 66 -13.32 -0.18 -13.90
C GLN A 66 -13.48 -0.50 -15.37
#